data_AF-A0A7V1CYZ2-F1
#
_entry.id   AF-A0A7V1CYZ2-F1
#
_cell.length_a   1.000
_cell.length_b   1.000
_cell.length_c   1.000
_cell.angle_alpha   90.00
_cell.angle_beta   90.00
_cell.angle_gamma   90.00
#
_symmetry.space_group_name_H-M   'P 1'
#
loop_
_entity.id
_entity.type
_entity.pdbx_description
1 polymer ?
#
loop_
_entity_poly.entity_id
_entity_poly.type
_entity_poly.pdbx_seq_one_letter_code
_entity_poly.pdbx_strand_id
1 'polypeptide(L)'
;MKLFITLFTATFLLLLSGCGNDDSPKGEKNTPGNSATLFFDTLYNEQDLTKASTMATPRMARIMMSYGTSKQFARNLVNMQYDNVVIEVDMTNMSLREQYGDTANINLIFTGQFNGNKVDDMRSVKMVRKKGNWYVDKINADPFAR
;
A
#
# COMPACT_ATOMS: atom_id res chain seq x y z
N MET A 1 -50.16 27.11 12.34
CA MET A 1 -48.75 27.36 12.76
C MET A 1 -48.06 26.13 13.37
N LYS A 2 -48.77 25.21 14.05
CA LYS A 2 -48.14 23.99 14.60
C LYS A 2 -47.71 22.95 13.54
N LEU A 3 -48.42 22.87 12.40
CA LEU A 3 -48.15 21.91 11.32
C LEU A 3 -46.82 22.19 10.57
N PHE A 4 -46.47 23.47 10.41
CA PHE A 4 -45.25 23.89 9.72
C PHE A 4 -44.00 23.69 10.59
N ILE A 5 -44.13 23.83 11.91
CA ILE A 5 -43.02 23.58 12.85
C ILE A 5 -42.67 22.09 12.88
N THR A 6 -43.67 21.19 12.89
CA THR A 6 -43.43 19.73 12.83
C THR A 6 -42.78 19.28 11.51
N LEU A 7 -43.07 19.97 10.40
CA LEU A 7 -42.47 19.64 9.10
C LEU A 7 -40.98 20.04 9.06
N PHE A 8 -40.61 21.15 9.72
CA PHE A 8 -39.23 21.63 9.77
C PHE A 8 -38.34 20.78 10.69
N THR A 9 -38.89 20.23 11.78
CA THR A 9 -38.15 19.33 12.69
C THR A 9 -37.86 17.96 12.07
N ALA A 10 -38.71 17.48 11.15
CA ALA A 10 -38.51 16.19 10.47
C ALA A 10 -37.37 16.22 9.44
N THR A 11 -37.13 17.37 8.80
CA THR A 11 -36.07 17.52 7.77
C THR A 11 -34.67 17.60 8.39
N PHE A 12 -34.53 18.06 9.64
CA PHE A 12 -33.22 18.16 10.30
C PHE A 12 -32.64 16.81 10.75
N LEU A 13 -33.48 15.77 10.89
CA LEU A 13 -33.06 14.41 11.24
C LEU A 13 -32.48 13.63 10.05
N LEU A 14 -32.69 14.09 8.81
CA LEU A 14 -32.18 13.45 7.59
C LEU A 14 -30.75 13.86 7.22
N LEU A 15 -30.15 14.81 7.95
CA LEU A 15 -28.77 15.27 7.72
C LEU A 15 -27.73 14.55 8.60
N LEU A 16 -28.16 13.61 9.45
CA LEU A 16 -27.26 12.84 10.34
C LEU A 16 -26.84 11.47 9.79
N SER A 17 -27.24 11.10 8.57
CA SER A 17 -26.70 9.93 7.88
C SER A 17 -25.34 10.24 7.22
N GLY A 18 -24.39 10.69 8.04
CA GLY A 18 -22.97 10.56 7.74
C GLY A 18 -22.54 9.12 7.99
N CYS A 19 -22.62 8.27 6.96
CA CYS A 19 -22.06 6.92 7.01
C CYS A 19 -20.52 7.05 6.92
N GLY A 20 -19.89 7.31 8.06
CA GLY A 20 -18.46 7.10 8.24
C GLY A 20 -18.23 5.61 8.39
N ASN A 21 -17.98 4.92 7.28
CA ASN A 21 -17.69 3.49 7.27
C ASN A 21 -16.28 3.27 7.84
N ASP A 22 -16.15 3.28 9.16
CA ASP A 22 -14.90 2.96 9.87
C ASP A 22 -14.85 1.50 10.36
N ASP A 23 -15.78 0.66 9.90
CA ASP A 23 -15.84 -0.76 10.23
C ASP A 23 -15.25 -1.61 9.12
N SER A 24 -13.92 -1.58 9.02
CA SER A 24 -13.15 -2.75 8.59
C SER A 24 -12.38 -3.24 9.80
N PRO A 25 -12.23 -4.56 10.04
CA PRO A 25 -11.28 -5.06 11.03
C PRO A 25 -9.88 -4.62 10.60
N LYS A 26 -9.43 -3.45 11.09
CA LYS A 26 -8.11 -2.89 10.78
C LYS A 26 -7.00 -3.82 11.28
N GLY A 27 -7.29 -4.78 12.15
CA GLY A 27 -6.31 -5.70 12.75
C GLY A 27 -5.61 -6.64 11.78
N GLU A 28 -6.34 -7.28 10.84
CA GLU A 28 -5.72 -8.24 9.90
C GLU A 28 -5.31 -7.60 8.58
N LYS A 29 -6.06 -6.61 8.07
CA LYS A 29 -5.74 -5.97 6.77
C LYS A 29 -4.65 -4.91 6.86
N ASN A 30 -4.47 -4.24 8.00
CA ASN A 30 -3.54 -3.12 8.16
C ASN A 30 -2.21 -3.55 8.82
N THR A 31 -1.67 -4.69 8.41
CA THR A 31 -0.31 -5.08 8.76
C THR A 31 0.68 -4.38 7.82
N PRO A 32 1.93 -4.14 8.26
CA PRO A 32 2.95 -3.57 7.36
C PRO A 32 3.20 -4.48 6.14
N GLY A 33 3.13 -5.80 6.32
CA GLY A 33 3.24 -6.79 5.25
C GLY A 33 2.14 -6.63 4.19
N ASN A 34 0.88 -6.69 4.59
CA ASN A 34 -0.26 -6.57 3.66
C ASN A 34 -0.28 -5.21 2.95
N SER A 35 0.10 -4.14 3.66
CA SER A 35 0.19 -2.80 3.07
C SER A 35 1.31 -2.70 2.04
N ALA A 36 2.46 -3.34 2.29
CA ALA A 36 3.56 -3.39 1.34
C ALA A 36 3.19 -4.23 0.10
N THR A 37 2.56 -5.40 0.29
CA THR A 37 2.06 -6.23 -0.81
C THR A 37 1.07 -5.47 -1.68
N LEU A 38 0.09 -4.79 -1.07
CA LEU A 38 -0.90 -3.99 -1.81
C LEU A 38 -0.24 -2.86 -2.61
N PHE A 39 0.75 -2.17 -2.04
CA PHE A 39 1.50 -1.14 -2.77
C PHE A 39 2.13 -1.69 -4.06
N PHE A 40 2.80 -2.86 -3.97
CA PHE A 40 3.45 -3.45 -5.13
C PHE A 40 2.47 -4.08 -6.12
N ASP A 41 1.36 -4.63 -5.64
CA ASP A 41 0.30 -5.16 -6.49
C ASP A 41 -0.33 -4.04 -7.34
N THR A 42 -0.66 -2.92 -6.69
CA THR A 42 -1.14 -1.72 -7.40
C THR A 42 -0.09 -1.18 -8.38
N LEU A 43 1.20 -1.23 -8.01
CA LEU A 43 2.28 -0.75 -8.88
C LEU A 43 2.48 -1.64 -10.11
N TYR A 44 2.59 -2.96 -9.94
CA TYR A 44 2.97 -3.89 -11.01
C TYR A 44 1.78 -4.47 -11.77
N ASN A 45 0.73 -4.90 -11.05
CA ASN A 45 -0.39 -5.60 -11.64
C ASN A 45 -1.52 -4.65 -12.05
N GLU A 46 -1.90 -3.69 -11.20
CA GLU A 46 -2.90 -2.67 -11.58
C GLU A 46 -2.30 -1.58 -12.48
N GLN A 47 -0.97 -1.44 -12.49
CA GLN A 47 -0.23 -0.41 -13.24
C GLN A 47 -0.69 1.03 -12.94
N ASP A 48 -1.16 1.28 -11.72
CA ASP A 48 -1.64 2.60 -11.29
C ASP A 48 -0.62 3.27 -10.35
N LEU A 49 0.28 4.06 -10.95
CA LEU A 49 1.30 4.81 -10.21
C LEU A 49 0.68 5.80 -9.23
N THR A 50 -0.45 6.40 -9.60
CA THR A 50 -1.12 7.43 -8.79
C THR A 50 -1.68 6.80 -7.53
N LYS A 51 -2.42 5.71 -7.67
CA LYS A 51 -2.96 4.95 -6.54
C LYS A 51 -1.85 4.40 -5.66
N ALA A 52 -0.81 3.78 -6.24
CA ALA A 52 0.34 3.28 -5.47
C ALA A 52 1.04 4.41 -4.68
N SER A 53 1.16 5.62 -5.25
CA SER A 53 1.79 6.76 -4.57
C SER A 53 1.06 7.20 -3.30
N THR A 54 -0.26 6.97 -3.20
CA THR A 54 -1.04 7.29 -2.00
C THR A 54 -0.70 6.39 -0.81
N MET A 55 -0.09 5.23 -1.08
CA MET A 55 0.36 4.25 -0.09
C MET A 55 1.83 4.45 0.29
N ALA A 56 2.47 5.51 -0.23
CA ALA A 56 3.87 5.84 0.02
C ALA A 56 3.99 7.11 0.88
N THR A 57 5.15 7.32 1.52
CA THR A 57 5.41 8.58 2.20
C THR A 57 5.45 9.74 1.21
N PRO A 58 5.19 11.00 1.61
CA PRO A 58 5.20 12.14 0.69
C PRO A 58 6.51 12.29 -0.11
N ARG A 59 7.64 11.89 0.49
CA ARG A 59 8.93 11.85 -0.19
C ARG A 59 8.95 10.80 -1.29
N MET A 60 8.57 9.55 -0.97
CA MET A 60 8.55 8.46 -1.94
C MET A 60 7.51 8.71 -3.05
N ALA A 61 6.31 9.20 -2.69
CA ALA A 61 5.28 9.58 -3.65
C ALA A 61 5.78 10.62 -4.67
N ARG A 62 6.55 11.62 -4.23
CA ARG A 62 7.16 12.60 -5.14
C ARG A 62 8.18 11.95 -6.09
N ILE A 63 8.99 11.02 -5.58
CA ILE A 63 9.94 10.26 -6.40
C ILE A 63 9.17 9.45 -7.44
N MET A 64 8.15 8.69 -7.02
CA MET A 64 7.28 7.93 -7.91
C MET A 64 6.73 8.80 -9.04
N MET A 65 6.12 9.92 -8.70
CA MET A 65 5.51 10.85 -9.67
C MET A 65 6.51 11.44 -10.66
N SER A 66 7.78 11.58 -10.29
CA SER A 66 8.82 12.09 -11.20
C SER A 66 9.11 11.16 -12.39
N TYR A 67 8.76 9.87 -12.30
CA TYR A 67 8.94 8.90 -13.40
C TYR A 67 7.73 8.81 -14.34
N GLY A 68 6.59 9.39 -13.98
CA GLY A 68 5.38 9.48 -14.81
C GLY A 68 4.55 8.20 -14.95
N THR A 69 5.16 7.01 -15.00
CA THR A 69 4.43 5.73 -15.11
C THR A 69 4.97 4.65 -14.18
N SER A 70 4.12 3.67 -13.82
CA SER A 70 4.52 2.51 -13.00
C SER A 70 5.70 1.76 -13.61
N LYS A 71 5.66 1.52 -14.93
CA LYS A 71 6.72 0.81 -15.65
C LYS A 71 8.05 1.56 -15.61
N GLN A 72 8.03 2.88 -15.77
CA GLN A 72 9.24 3.69 -15.74
C GLN A 72 9.83 3.79 -14.32
N PHE A 73 8.98 3.90 -13.30
CA PHE A 73 9.42 3.84 -11.91
C PHE A 73 10.03 2.48 -11.56
N ALA A 74 9.32 1.39 -11.88
CA ALA A 74 9.76 0.02 -11.60
C ALA A 74 11.08 -0.31 -12.30
N ARG A 75 11.20 0.01 -13.59
CA ARG A 75 12.43 -0.24 -14.36
C ARG A 75 13.64 0.54 -13.83
N ASN A 76 13.47 1.82 -13.49
CA ASN A 76 14.63 2.68 -13.22
C ASN A 76 14.98 2.78 -11.73
N LEU A 77 13.98 2.80 -10.84
CA LEU A 77 14.24 2.91 -9.40
C LEU A 77 14.33 1.54 -8.74
N VAL A 78 13.38 0.66 -9.04
CA VAL A 78 13.31 -0.66 -8.40
C VAL A 78 14.22 -1.67 -9.12
N ASN A 79 14.46 -1.45 -10.41
CA ASN A 79 15.20 -2.34 -11.30
C ASN A 79 14.58 -3.75 -11.36
N MET A 80 13.24 -3.80 -11.40
CA MET A 80 12.47 -5.04 -11.61
C MET A 80 11.41 -4.79 -12.68
N GLN A 81 11.18 -5.79 -13.52
CA GLN A 81 10.22 -5.73 -14.61
C GLN A 81 9.45 -7.04 -14.69
N TYR A 82 8.13 -6.94 -14.79
CA TYR A 82 7.22 -8.07 -14.89
C TYR A 82 6.10 -7.71 -15.86
N ASP A 83 5.62 -8.72 -16.58
CA ASP A 83 4.35 -8.68 -17.30
C ASP A 83 3.19 -8.91 -16.32
N ASN A 84 3.39 -9.84 -15.38
CA ASN A 84 2.53 -10.13 -14.24
C ASN A 84 3.39 -10.70 -13.10
N VAL A 85 3.02 -10.42 -11.84
CA VAL A 85 3.80 -10.86 -10.67
C VAL A 85 2.91 -11.24 -9.50
N VAL A 86 3.29 -12.32 -8.81
CA VAL A 86 2.75 -12.70 -7.49
C VAL A 86 3.71 -12.18 -6.43
N ILE A 87 3.15 -11.49 -5.42
CA ILE A 87 3.91 -10.81 -4.37
C ILE A 87 3.54 -11.43 -3.03
N GLU A 88 4.52 -11.99 -2.34
CA GLU A 88 4.33 -12.68 -1.07
C GLU A 88 5.22 -12.09 0.01
N VAL A 89 4.71 -12.09 1.24
CA VAL A 89 5.48 -11.66 2.41
C VAL A 89 6.37 -12.81 2.87
N ASP A 90 7.68 -12.58 2.97
CA ASP A 90 8.58 -13.54 3.60
C ASP A 90 8.39 -13.51 5.12
N MET A 91 7.79 -14.58 5.66
CA MET A 91 7.52 -14.74 7.08
C MET A 91 8.68 -15.41 7.84
N THR A 92 9.71 -15.94 7.15
CA THR A 92 10.74 -16.78 7.77
C THR A 92 11.62 -16.04 8.78
N ASN A 93 11.79 -14.73 8.62
CA ASN A 93 12.64 -13.89 9.48
C ASN A 93 11.88 -12.71 10.12
N MET A 94 10.54 -12.72 10.12
CA MET A 94 9.77 -11.58 10.63
C MET A 94 9.74 -11.60 12.16
N SER A 95 10.36 -10.61 12.79
CA SER A 95 10.31 -10.48 14.25
C SER A 95 8.98 -9.87 14.69
N LEU A 96 8.42 -10.33 15.82
CA LEU A 96 7.23 -9.69 16.43
C LEU A 96 7.47 -8.19 16.70
N ARG A 97 8.72 -7.80 16.97
CA ARG A 97 9.10 -6.40 17.23
C ARG A 97 8.88 -5.48 16.02
N GLU A 98 9.00 -6.01 14.80
CA GLU A 98 8.72 -5.26 13.56
C GLU A 98 7.22 -5.03 13.32
N GLN A 99 6.33 -5.82 13.94
CA GLN A 99 4.89 -5.70 13.74
C GLN A 99 4.23 -4.65 14.64
N TYR A 100 4.81 -4.36 15.82
CA TYR A 100 4.20 -3.48 16.83
C TYR A 100 4.86 -2.10 16.96
N GLY A 101 5.93 -1.81 16.22
CA GLY A 101 6.57 -0.50 16.19
C GLY A 101 5.93 0.51 15.24
N ASP A 102 6.44 1.73 15.21
CA ASP A 102 6.08 2.75 14.21
C ASP A 102 6.85 2.58 12.88
N THR A 103 7.75 1.60 12.84
CA THR A 103 8.54 1.26 11.65
C THR A 103 8.66 -0.25 11.54
N ALA A 104 8.63 -0.76 10.31
CA ALA A 104 8.85 -2.17 10.02
C ALA A 104 9.76 -2.31 8.79
N ASN A 105 10.59 -3.35 8.75
CA ASN A 105 11.23 -3.78 7.51
C ASN A 105 10.55 -5.06 7.07
N ILE A 106 9.99 -5.05 5.86
CA ILE A 106 9.23 -6.16 5.31
C ILE A 106 9.99 -6.72 4.13
N ASN A 107 10.26 -8.01 4.16
CA ASN A 107 10.83 -8.72 3.05
C ASN A 107 9.69 -9.28 2.18
N LEU A 108 9.76 -9.02 0.88
CA LEU A 108 8.79 -9.46 -0.11
C LEU A 108 9.46 -10.29 -1.19
N ILE A 109 8.82 -11.38 -1.57
CA ILE A 109 9.22 -12.26 -2.67
C ILE A 109 8.32 -11.94 -3.86
N PHE A 110 8.94 -11.76 -5.02
CA PHE A 110 8.28 -11.47 -6.29
C PHE A 110 8.52 -12.64 -7.22
N THR A 111 7.46 -13.34 -7.63
CA THR A 111 7.51 -14.43 -8.61
C THR A 111 6.62 -14.08 -9.79
N GLY A 112 7.21 -13.92 -10.97
CA GLY A 112 6.47 -13.45 -12.13
C GLY A 112 7.06 -13.90 -13.45
N GLN A 113 6.52 -13.35 -14.53
CA GLN A 113 7.06 -13.53 -15.88
C GLN A 113 7.52 -12.19 -16.44
N PHE A 114 8.57 -12.23 -17.25
CA PHE A 114 9.01 -11.10 -18.06
C PHE A 114 9.50 -11.61 -19.41
N ASN A 115 8.86 -11.15 -20.50
CA ASN A 115 9.14 -11.59 -21.87
C ASN A 115 9.10 -13.13 -22.02
N GLY A 116 8.14 -13.78 -21.34
CA GLY A 116 7.95 -15.23 -21.39
C GLY A 116 8.91 -16.05 -20.52
N ASN A 117 9.83 -15.42 -19.78
CA ASN A 117 10.71 -16.10 -18.83
C ASN A 117 10.23 -15.91 -17.40
N LYS A 118 10.33 -16.95 -16.57
CA LYS A 118 10.12 -16.84 -15.12
C LYS A 118 11.22 -15.99 -14.50
N VAL A 119 10.84 -15.03 -13.67
CA VAL A 119 11.75 -14.16 -12.94
C VAL A 119 11.33 -14.16 -11.47
N ASP A 120 12.28 -14.45 -10.60
CA ASP A 120 12.11 -14.42 -9.15
C ASP A 120 13.06 -13.35 -8.57
N ASP A 121 12.55 -12.43 -7.75
CA ASP A 121 13.33 -11.36 -7.09
C ASP A 121 12.82 -11.17 -5.66
N MET A 122 13.60 -10.46 -4.83
CA MET A 122 13.28 -10.19 -3.44
C MET A 122 13.59 -8.73 -3.09
N ARG A 123 12.73 -8.09 -2.29
CA ARG A 123 12.97 -6.73 -1.81
C ARG A 123 12.72 -6.60 -0.33
N SER A 124 13.59 -5.84 0.33
CA SER A 124 13.35 -5.36 1.68
C SER A 124 12.78 -3.95 1.65
N VAL A 125 11.65 -3.74 2.30
CA VAL A 125 10.85 -2.52 2.21
C VAL A 125 10.71 -1.92 3.59
N LYS A 126 11.16 -0.68 3.74
CA LYS A 126 10.98 0.07 4.98
C LYS A 126 9.59 0.70 4.98
N MET A 127 8.78 0.30 5.95
CA MET A 127 7.45 0.81 6.22
C MET A 127 7.49 1.76 7.41
N VAL A 128 6.66 2.79 7.38
CA VAL A 128 6.44 3.70 8.52
C VAL A 128 4.96 3.83 8.82
N ARG A 129 4.60 3.82 10.09
CA ARG A 129 3.23 3.98 10.56
C ARG A 129 2.97 5.46 10.85
N LYS A 130 1.92 6.01 10.26
CA LYS A 130 1.47 7.39 10.49
C LYS A 130 -0.03 7.41 10.68
N LYS A 131 -0.47 7.94 11.83
CA LYS A 131 -1.91 8.03 12.19
C LYS A 131 -2.64 6.68 12.01
N GLY A 132 -1.98 5.59 12.40
CA GLY A 132 -2.53 4.24 12.33
C GLY A 132 -2.34 3.50 11.01
N ASN A 133 -1.96 4.16 9.91
CA ASN A 133 -1.77 3.53 8.60
C ASN A 133 -0.29 3.32 8.26
N TRP A 134 0.01 2.28 7.49
CA TRP A 134 1.36 1.98 7.02
C TRP A 134 1.63 2.58 5.65
N TYR A 135 2.83 3.13 5.48
CA TYR A 135 3.28 3.73 4.23
C TYR A 135 4.66 3.22 3.84
N VAL A 136 4.86 3.00 2.55
CA VAL A 136 6.18 2.68 1.98
C VAL A 136 7.07 3.93 2.06
N ASP A 137 8.15 3.85 2.84
CA ASP A 137 9.13 4.93 2.96
C ASP A 137 10.34 4.72 2.07
N LYS A 138 10.82 3.47 1.98
CA LYS A 138 12.00 3.12 1.18
C LYS A 138 11.90 1.70 0.63
N ILE A 139 12.31 1.53 -0.61
CA ILE A 139 12.51 0.23 -1.25
C ILE A 139 14.02 -0.02 -1.28
N ASN A 140 14.48 -1.09 -0.66
CA ASN A 140 15.89 -1.49 -0.70
C ASN A 140 16.06 -2.65 -1.68
N ALA A 141 17.31 -2.86 -2.11
CA ALA A 141 17.68 -4.04 -2.88
C ALA A 141 17.46 -5.33 -2.07
N ASP A 142 17.58 -6.47 -2.75
CA ASP A 142 17.54 -7.79 -2.13
C ASP A 142 18.50 -7.83 -0.92
N PRO A 143 18.01 -8.12 0.30
CA PRO A 143 18.84 -8.21 1.50
C PRO A 143 19.87 -9.36 1.43
N PHE A 144 19.74 -10.30 0.51
CA PHE A 144 20.60 -11.47 0.35
C PHE A 144 21.49 -11.45 -0.90
N ALA A 145 21.32 -10.47 -1.80
CA ALA A 145 22.20 -10.31 -2.94
C ALA A 145 23.61 -9.93 -2.46
N ARG A 146 24.55 -10.87 -2.58
CA ARG A 146 25.99 -10.68 -2.35
C ARG A 146 26.73 -10.34 -3.63
#